data_AF-A0A9P1JEB9-F1
#
_entry.id   AF-A0A9P1JEB9-F1
#
_cell.length_a   1.000
_cell.length_b   1.000
_cell.length_c   1.000
_cell.angle_alpha   90.00
_cell.angle_beta   90.00
_cell.angle_gamma   90.00
#
_symmetry.space_group_name_H-M   'P 1'
#
loop_
_entity.id
_entity.type
_entity.pdbx_description
1 polymer ?
#
loop_
_entity_poly.entity_id
_entity_poly.type
_entity_poly.pdbx_seq_one_letter_code
_entity_poly.pdbx_strand_id
1 'polypeptide(L)'
;MSHYIRMKIKESLDAYPDPAESIQAFLQDLSRQFTCPENFEGFPVGLLAAETALRSEKLQQACQCAYQEWENLFAGKLRSAGFSDEKAAEISTVLNAMIEGGIILSLAKKDKMPIIHISKQIPSLLRT
;
A
#
# COMPACT_ATOMS: atom_id res chain seq x y z
N MET A 1 5.74 -8.74 -11.09
CA MET A 1 5.78 -7.56 -10.21
C MET A 1 4.51 -7.44 -9.36
N SER A 2 3.31 -7.22 -9.94
CA SER A 2 2.06 -7.12 -9.17
C SER A 2 1.78 -8.32 -8.23
N HIS A 3 1.99 -9.55 -8.70
CA HIS A 3 1.86 -10.76 -7.89
C HIS A 3 2.77 -10.79 -6.65
N TYR A 4 4.02 -10.33 -6.78
CA TYR A 4 4.98 -10.29 -5.67
C TYR A 4 4.53 -9.31 -4.58
N ILE A 5 4.10 -8.10 -4.97
CA ILE A 5 3.59 -7.09 -4.03
C ILE A 5 2.34 -7.59 -3.32
N ARG A 6 1.42 -8.22 -4.06
CA ARG A 6 0.22 -8.83 -3.48
C ARG A 6 0.56 -9.88 -2.42
N MET A 7 1.53 -10.75 -2.69
CA MET A 7 1.99 -11.76 -1.73
C MET A 7 2.58 -11.12 -0.48
N LYS A 8 3.44 -10.09 -0.63
CA LYS A 8 4.02 -9.36 0.49
C LYS A 8 2.98 -8.67 1.39
N ILE A 9 1.98 -8.05 0.78
CA ILE A 9 0.84 -7.47 1.51
C ILE A 9 0.14 -8.59 2.28
N LYS A 10 -0.25 -9.68 1.60
CA LYS A 10 -0.97 -10.79 2.21
C LYS A 10 -0.21 -11.40 3.40
N GLU A 11 1.07 -11.73 3.23
CA GLU A 11 1.92 -12.29 4.28
C GLU A 11 1.97 -11.38 5.52
N SER A 12 2.09 -10.07 5.32
CA SER A 12 2.12 -9.10 6.41
C SER A 12 0.77 -8.98 7.13
N LEU A 13 -0.33 -8.99 6.38
CA LEU A 13 -1.69 -8.92 6.92
C LEU A 13 -2.09 -10.19 7.69
N ASP A 14 -1.60 -11.35 7.28
CA ASP A 14 -1.86 -12.63 7.93
C ASP A 14 -1.01 -12.83 9.21
N ALA A 15 0.10 -12.08 9.36
CA ALA A 15 1.02 -12.23 10.48
C ALA A 15 0.49 -11.74 11.84
N TYR A 16 -0.45 -10.79 11.85
CA TYR A 16 -1.02 -10.21 13.07
C TYR A 16 -2.54 -10.18 12.99
N PRO A 17 -3.31 -10.58 14.02
CA PRO A 17 -4.77 -10.50 13.98
C PRO A 17 -5.29 -9.06 13.90
N ASP A 18 -4.69 -8.14 14.65
CA ASP A 18 -5.09 -6.73 14.68
C ASP A 18 -4.78 -6.04 13.33
N PRO A 19 -5.75 -5.35 12.72
CA PRO A 19 -5.54 -4.71 11.43
C PRO A 19 -4.50 -3.59 11.50
N ALA A 20 -4.45 -2.80 12.57
CA ALA A 20 -3.50 -1.71 12.72
C ALA A 20 -2.07 -2.26 12.79
N GLU A 21 -1.83 -3.25 13.65
CA GLU A 21 -0.54 -3.92 13.79
C GLU A 21 -0.08 -4.55 12.47
N SER A 22 -0.97 -5.26 11.78
CA SER A 22 -0.66 -5.94 10.52
C SER A 22 -0.28 -4.97 9.39
N ILE A 23 -0.99 -3.83 9.29
CA ILE A 23 -0.70 -2.79 8.30
C ILE A 23 0.58 -2.03 8.68
N GLN A 24 0.78 -1.76 9.97
CA GLN A 24 2.02 -1.15 10.45
C GLN A 24 3.24 -2.03 10.15
N ALA A 25 3.13 -3.35 10.35
CA ALA A 25 4.19 -4.30 10.02
C ALA A 25 4.52 -4.30 8.52
N PHE A 26 3.50 -4.30 7.66
CA PHE A 26 3.69 -4.16 6.22
C PHE A 26 4.45 -2.87 5.86
N LEU A 27 4.04 -1.73 6.41
CA LEU A 27 4.67 -0.43 6.13
C LEU A 27 6.10 -0.36 6.68
N GLN A 28 6.36 -0.99 7.84
CA GLN A 28 7.71 -1.08 8.38
C GLN A 28 8.63 -1.89 7.46
N ASP A 29 8.15 -3.02 6.92
CA ASP A 29 8.93 -3.81 5.97
C ASP A 29 9.18 -3.05 4.66
N LEU A 30 8.14 -2.40 4.11
CA LEU A 30 8.26 -1.51 2.96
C LEU A 30 9.31 -0.41 3.18
N SER A 31 9.33 0.20 4.38
CA SER A 31 10.27 1.28 4.71
C SER A 31 11.74 0.86 4.64
N ARG A 32 12.04 -0.43 4.81
CA ARG A 32 13.42 -0.95 4.77
C ARG A 32 14.05 -0.80 3.40
N GLN A 33 13.25 -0.87 2.34
CA GLN A 33 13.73 -0.76 0.96
C GLN A 33 14.32 0.64 0.65
N PHE A 34 13.94 1.66 1.41
CA PHE A 34 14.48 3.02 1.27
C PHE A 34 15.76 3.28 2.08
N THR A 35 16.29 2.26 2.78
CA THR A 35 17.58 2.37 3.50
C THR A 35 18.77 2.25 2.54
N CYS A 36 18.61 1.45 1.48
CA CYS A 36 19.55 1.33 0.37
C CYS A 36 18.74 1.53 -0.93
N PRO A 37 18.52 2.78 -1.37
CA PRO A 37 17.62 3.09 -2.49
C PRO A 37 17.99 2.39 -3.81
N GLU A 38 19.27 2.03 -3.97
CA GLU A 38 19.81 1.28 -5.11
C GLU A 38 19.20 -0.13 -5.24
N ASN A 39 18.63 -0.66 -4.15
CA ASN A 39 18.01 -1.97 -4.07
C ASN A 39 16.47 -1.89 -3.98
N PHE A 40 15.86 -0.76 -4.37
CA PHE A 40 14.40 -0.64 -4.33
C PHE A 40 13.77 -1.58 -5.39
N GLU A 41 13.34 -2.75 -4.94
CA GLU A 41 12.65 -3.76 -5.76
C GLU A 41 11.14 -3.47 -5.82
N GLY A 42 10.81 -2.30 -6.35
CA GLY A 42 9.45 -1.91 -6.66
C GLY A 42 9.51 -0.80 -7.69
N PHE A 43 8.77 -0.91 -8.79
CA PHE A 43 8.41 0.30 -9.51
C PHE A 43 7.06 0.73 -8.93
N PRO A 44 6.88 1.99 -8.49
CA PRO A 44 5.58 2.42 -7.99
C PRO A 44 4.56 2.19 -9.09
N VAL A 45 3.54 1.37 -8.85
CA VAL A 45 2.46 1.22 -9.83
C VAL A 45 1.81 2.58 -10.07
N GLY A 46 1.91 3.51 -9.11
CA GLY A 46 1.57 4.92 -9.26
C GLY A 46 2.30 5.63 -10.39
N LEU A 47 3.61 5.38 -10.54
CA LEU A 47 4.40 6.01 -11.58
C LEU A 47 4.04 5.44 -12.96
N LEU A 48 3.88 4.11 -13.08
CA LEU A 48 3.41 3.50 -14.33
C LEU A 48 2.01 3.99 -14.70
N ALA A 49 1.10 4.04 -13.73
CA ALA A 49 -0.25 4.52 -13.95
C ALA A 49 -0.24 5.97 -14.44
N ALA A 50 0.54 6.85 -13.78
CA ALA A 50 0.63 8.26 -14.15
C ALA A 50 1.19 8.48 -15.58
N GLU A 51 2.20 7.70 -15.98
CA GLU A 51 2.80 7.81 -17.32
C GLU A 51 1.93 7.20 -18.42
N THR A 52 1.20 6.12 -18.11
CA THR A 52 0.52 5.30 -19.12
C THR A 52 -0.98 5.55 -19.22
N ALA A 53 -1.62 6.15 -18.21
CA ALA A 53 -3.07 6.32 -18.15
C ALA A 53 -3.65 7.05 -19.36
N LEU A 54 -2.91 7.99 -19.96
CA LEU A 54 -3.36 8.75 -21.12
C LEU A 54 -2.83 8.22 -22.46
N ARG A 55 -2.06 7.14 -22.44
CA ARG A 55 -1.29 6.64 -23.60
C ARG A 55 -1.56 5.18 -23.93
N SER A 56 -2.06 4.39 -22.98
CA SER A 56 -2.36 2.96 -23.17
C SER A 56 -3.45 2.49 -22.23
N GLU A 57 -4.64 2.24 -22.77
CA GLU A 57 -5.77 1.66 -22.02
C GLU A 57 -5.41 0.30 -21.40
N LYS A 58 -4.62 -0.51 -22.12
CA LYS A 58 -4.18 -1.83 -21.62
C LYS A 58 -3.32 -1.70 -20.36
N LEU A 59 -2.37 -0.76 -20.33
CA LEU A 59 -1.51 -0.54 -19.16
C LEU A 59 -2.29 0.13 -18.03
N GLN A 60 -3.19 1.06 -18.35
CA GLN A 60 -4.11 1.66 -17.39
C GLN A 60 -4.95 0.58 -16.69
N GLN A 61 -5.58 -0.31 -17.44
CA GLN A 61 -6.37 -1.42 -16.89
C GLN A 61 -5.52 -2.37 -16.04
N ALA A 62 -4.29 -2.67 -16.45
CA ALA A 62 -3.38 -3.48 -15.65
C ALA A 62 -3.04 -2.83 -14.30
N CYS A 63 -2.83 -1.52 -14.27
CA CYS A 63 -2.62 -0.77 -13.03
C CYS A 63 -3.88 -0.76 -12.15
N GLN A 64 -5.05 -0.53 -12.75
CA GLN A 64 -6.33 -0.58 -12.04
C GLN A 64 -6.57 -1.94 -11.39
N CYS A 65 -6.34 -3.04 -12.12
CA CYS A 65 -6.46 -4.40 -11.58
C CYS A 65 -5.48 -4.63 -10.42
N ALA A 66 -4.23 -4.18 -10.53
CA ALA A 66 -3.25 -4.31 -9.45
C ALA A 66 -3.71 -3.58 -8.18
N TYR A 67 -4.16 -2.33 -8.29
CA TYR A 67 -4.69 -1.59 -7.15
C TYR A 67 -5.91 -2.24 -6.53
N GLN A 68 -6.86 -2.68 -7.35
CA GLN A 68 -8.06 -3.34 -6.84
C GLN A 68 -7.70 -4.62 -6.07
N GLU A 69 -6.74 -5.40 -6.56
CA GLU A 69 -6.26 -6.60 -5.84
C GLU A 69 -5.65 -6.26 -4.48
N TRP A 70 -4.89 -5.18 -4.38
CA TRP A 70 -4.25 -4.76 -3.12
C TRP A 70 -5.27 -4.16 -2.15
N GLU A 71 -6.15 -3.29 -2.63
CA GLU A 71 -7.25 -2.71 -1.84
C GLU A 71 -8.17 -3.81 -1.29
N ASN A 72 -8.43 -4.86 -2.07
CA ASN A 72 -9.22 -6.01 -1.62
C ASN A 72 -8.57 -6.77 -0.45
N LEU A 73 -7.23 -6.83 -0.39
CA LEU A 73 -6.52 -7.45 0.74
C LEU A 73 -6.69 -6.63 2.03
N PHE A 74 -6.47 -5.31 1.94
CA PHE A 74 -6.67 -4.42 3.09
C PHE A 74 -8.13 -4.42 3.54
N ALA A 75 -9.08 -4.33 2.60
CA ALA A 75 -10.50 -4.35 2.91
C ALA A 75 -10.91 -5.68 3.55
N GLY A 76 -10.38 -6.82 3.06
CA GLY A 76 -10.60 -8.12 3.66
C GLY A 76 -10.12 -8.19 5.11
N LYS A 77 -8.95 -7.63 5.41
CA LYS A 77 -8.42 -7.55 6.77
C LYS A 77 -9.31 -6.71 7.67
N LEU A 78 -9.73 -5.54 7.20
CA LEU A 78 -10.62 -4.63 7.95
C LEU A 78 -11.99 -5.26 8.22
N ARG A 79 -12.59 -5.91 7.23
CA ARG A 79 -13.86 -6.65 7.42
C ARG A 79 -13.73 -7.75 8.47
N SER A 80 -12.62 -8.49 8.47
CA SER A 80 -12.37 -9.51 9.50
C SER A 80 -12.26 -8.93 10.92
N ALA A 81 -11.98 -7.62 11.03
CA ALA A 81 -11.95 -6.87 12.28
C ALA A 81 -13.28 -6.12 12.58
N GLY A 82 -14.34 -6.35 11.80
CA GLY A 82 -15.69 -5.83 12.06
C GLY A 82 -16.06 -4.52 11.36
N PHE A 83 -15.21 -4.01 10.46
CA PHE A 83 -15.55 -2.83 9.65
C PHE A 83 -16.63 -3.17 8.61
N SER A 84 -17.50 -2.20 8.29
CA SER A 84 -18.47 -2.36 7.19
C SER A 84 -17.77 -2.45 5.84
N ASP A 85 -18.44 -3.00 4.84
CA ASP A 85 -17.91 -3.12 3.48
C ASP A 85 -17.53 -1.74 2.91
N GLU A 86 -18.37 -0.73 3.13
CA GLU A 86 -18.15 0.64 2.66
C GLU A 86 -16.93 1.25 3.34
N LYS A 87 -16.83 1.11 4.67
CA LYS A 87 -15.71 1.70 5.41
C LYS A 87 -14.39 1.00 5.11
N ALA A 88 -14.42 -0.32 4.97
CA ALA A 88 -13.26 -1.12 4.60
C ALA A 88 -12.76 -0.73 3.20
N ALA A 89 -13.66 -0.52 2.24
CA ALA A 89 -13.31 -0.06 0.89
C ALA A 89 -12.69 1.35 0.92
N GLU A 90 -13.35 2.31 1.60
CA GLU A 90 -12.87 3.70 1.73
C GLU A 90 -11.46 3.76 2.33
N ILE A 91 -11.25 3.10 3.48
CA ILE A 91 -9.95 3.08 4.16
C ILE A 91 -8.88 2.42 3.27
N SER A 92 -9.23 1.37 2.53
CA SER A 92 -8.27 0.67 1.67
C SER A 92 -7.76 1.55 0.54
N THR A 93 -8.64 2.32 -0.10
CA THR A 93 -8.25 3.30 -1.12
C THR A 93 -7.39 4.42 -0.50
N VAL A 94 -7.75 4.94 0.68
CA VAL A 94 -6.94 5.95 1.39
C VAL A 94 -5.54 5.41 1.71
N LEU A 95 -5.46 4.17 2.22
CA LEU A 95 -4.18 3.53 2.53
C LEU A 95 -3.31 3.36 1.29
N ASN A 96 -3.89 2.90 0.18
CA ASN A 96 -3.20 2.75 -1.10
C ASN A 96 -2.64 4.11 -1.59
N ALA A 97 -3.45 5.17 -1.54
CA ALA A 97 -3.02 6.53 -1.90
C ALA A 97 -1.89 7.06 -1.00
N MET A 98 -1.99 6.84 0.33
CA MET A 98 -0.94 7.20 1.27
C MET A 98 0.36 6.46 0.97
N ILE A 99 0.30 5.15 0.69
CA ILE A 99 1.48 4.33 0.36
C ILE A 99 2.17 4.85 -0.90
N GLU A 100 1.43 5.03 -2.00
CA GLU A 100 2.00 5.52 -3.26
C GLU A 100 2.65 6.90 -3.10
N GLY A 101 1.97 7.83 -2.42
CA GLY A 101 2.56 9.14 -2.09
C GLY A 101 3.78 9.05 -1.19
N GLY A 102 3.75 8.14 -0.20
CA GLY A 102 4.87 7.86 0.69
C GLY A 102 6.09 7.30 -0.04
N ILE A 103 5.88 6.41 -1.01
CA ILE A 103 6.93 5.85 -1.87
C ILE A 103 7.56 6.98 -2.69
N ILE A 104 6.76 7.81 -3.36
CA ILE A 104 7.24 8.94 -4.16
C ILE A 104 8.10 9.88 -3.31
N LEU A 105 7.62 10.27 -2.12
CA LEU A 105 8.37 11.14 -1.22
C LEU A 105 9.66 10.48 -0.71
N SER A 106 9.63 9.18 -0.44
CA SER A 106 10.79 8.44 0.07
C SER A 106 11.88 8.29 -0.99
N LEU A 107 11.49 8.05 -2.25
CA LEU A 107 12.39 8.04 -3.39
C LEU A 107 13.02 9.42 -3.62
N ALA A 108 12.19 10.47 -3.67
CA ALA A 108 12.65 11.83 -3.93
C ALA A 108 13.62 12.35 -2.85
N LYS A 109 13.37 11.99 -1.59
CA LYS A 109 14.19 12.43 -0.44
C LYS A 109 15.31 11.46 -0.08
N LYS A 110 15.35 10.26 -0.68
CA LYS A 110 16.20 9.15 -0.26
C LYS A 110 16.09 8.87 1.25
N ASP A 111 14.85 8.90 1.74
CA ASP A 111 14.55 8.83 3.17
C ASP A 111 13.31 7.96 3.40
N LYS A 112 13.39 7.00 4.31
CA LYS A 112 12.28 6.11 4.70
C LYS A 112 11.23 6.77 5.60
N MET A 113 11.53 7.95 6.14
CA MET A 113 10.66 8.62 7.12
C MET A 113 9.22 8.88 6.64
N PRO A 114 8.93 9.20 5.36
CA PRO A 114 7.54 9.33 4.89
C PRO A 114 6.70 8.08 5.13
N ILE A 115 7.23 6.88 4.83
CA ILE A 115 6.54 5.61 5.11
C ILE A 115 6.37 5.38 6.62
N ILE A 116 7.40 5.68 7.42
CA ILE A 116 7.33 5.57 8.88
C ILE A 116 6.25 6.50 9.45
N HIS A 117 6.10 7.71 8.92
CA HIS A 117 5.07 8.65 9.35
C HIS A 117 3.67 8.12 9.03
N ILE A 118 3.46 7.56 7.84
CA ILE A 118 2.20 6.90 7.47
C ILE A 118 1.88 5.76 8.44
N SER A 119 2.84 4.90 8.73
CA SER A 119 2.70 3.79 9.69
C SER A 119 2.22 4.27 11.07
N LYS A 120 2.75 5.40 11.56
CA LYS A 120 2.32 5.99 12.84
C LYS A 120 0.88 6.51 12.84
N GLN A 121 0.32 6.85 11.68
CA GLN A 121 -1.06 7.36 11.57
C GLN A 121 -2.11 6.25 11.43
N ILE A 122 -1.71 5.01 11.12
CA ILE A 122 -2.65 3.89 10.92
C ILE A 122 -3.61 3.70 12.10
N PRO A 123 -3.15 3.66 13.37
CA PRO A 123 -4.08 3.48 14.49
C PRO A 123 -5.10 4.63 14.65
N SER A 124 -4.81 5.82 14.12
CA SER A 124 -5.77 6.93 14.12
C SER A 124 -6.73 6.82 12.94
N LEU A 125 -6.24 6.41 11.77
CA LEU A 125 -7.07 6.18 10.58
C LEU A 125 -8.12 5.09 10.80
N LEU A 126 -7.80 4.08 11.60
CA LEU A 126 -8.70 2.96 11.91
C LEU A 126 -9.65 3.23 13.10
N ARG A 127 -9.53 4.36 13.80
CA ARG A 127 -10.51 4.75 14.83
C ARG A 127 -11.72 5.38 14.15
N THR A 128 -12.72 4.56 13.85
CA THR A 128 -14.06 5.03 13.44
C THR A 128 -15.13 4.18 14.08
#